data_AF-A0A443RSX0-F1
#
_entry.id   AF-A0A443RSX0-F1
#
_cell.length_a   1.000
_cell.length_b   1.000
_cell.length_c   1.000
_cell.angle_alpha   90.00
_cell.angle_beta   90.00
_cell.angle_gamma   90.00
#
_symmetry.space_group_name_H-M   'P 1'
#
loop_
_entity.id
_entity.type
_entity.pdbx_description
1 polymer ?
#
loop_
_entity_poly.entity_id
_entity_poly.type
_entity_poly.pdbx_seq_one_letter_code
_entity_poly.pdbx_strand_id
1 'polypeptide(L)'
;VERIILRISELFEAKNDFLDCFDDFGSNRINVKEGKCCWIAVQALQRMTNEQKVTFESNYGICNEICEKKIREIYEKLNMRNVFIEFEKLENIDIKEQIVMFANQSKIDVSPFFFLLDPINKITH
;
A
#
# COMPACT_ATOMS: atom_id res chain seq x y z
N VAL A 1 18.82 6.63 10.74
CA VAL A 1 18.02 7.51 9.84
C VAL A 1 17.66 6.83 8.53
N GLU A 2 18.59 6.17 7.83
CA GLU A 2 18.31 5.45 6.58
C GLU A 2 17.14 4.46 6.67
N ARG A 3 17.13 3.62 7.72
CA ARG A 3 16.01 2.70 7.99
C ARG A 3 14.65 3.42 8.11
N ILE A 4 14.61 4.58 8.75
CA ILE A 4 13.38 5.37 8.89
C ILE A 4 12.92 5.82 7.51
N ILE A 5 13.82 6.35 6.68
CA ILE A 5 13.52 6.81 5.32
C ILE A 5 12.99 5.65 4.46
N LEU A 6 13.62 4.48 4.51
CA LEU A 6 13.17 3.30 3.76
C LEU A 6 11.73 2.91 4.10
N ARG A 7 11.38 2.92 5.39
CA ARG A 7 10.02 2.57 5.86
C ARG A 7 8.99 3.63 5.46
N ILE A 8 9.38 4.90 5.50
CA ILE A 8 8.54 6.00 5.00
C ILE A 8 8.28 5.84 3.50
N SER A 9 9.31 5.54 2.71
CA SER A 9 9.19 5.30 1.28
C SER A 9 8.30 4.09 0.99
N GLU A 10 8.47 2.98 1.71
CA GLU A 10 7.63 1.79 1.59
C GLU A 10 6.15 2.11 1.86
N LEU A 11 5.87 2.84 2.95
CA LEU A 11 4.51 3.26 3.29
C LEU A 11 3.90 4.17 2.21
N PHE A 12 4.68 5.11 1.68
CA PHE A 12 4.22 6.03 0.64
C PHE A 12 3.87 5.30 -0.66
N GLU A 13 4.75 4.41 -1.14
CA GLU A 13 4.48 3.62 -2.34
C GLU A 13 3.28 2.69 -2.15
N ALA A 14 3.20 2.00 -1.01
CA ALA A 14 2.06 1.12 -0.69
C ALA A 14 0.74 1.90 -0.68
N LYS A 15 0.75 3.14 -0.20
CA LYS A 15 -0.43 4.01 -0.18
C LYS A 15 -0.84 4.46 -1.57
N ASN A 16 0.11 4.84 -2.42
CA ASN A 16 -0.18 5.17 -3.82
C ASN A 16 -0.78 3.95 -4.53
N ASP A 17 -0.19 2.77 -4.33
CA ASP A 17 -0.69 1.53 -4.90
C ASP A 17 -2.10 1.17 -4.44
N PHE A 18 -2.41 1.46 -3.18
CA PHE A 18 -3.75 1.29 -2.62
C PHE A 18 -4.76 2.21 -3.29
N LEU A 19 -4.45 3.51 -3.42
CA LEU A 19 -5.33 4.48 -4.05
C LEU A 19 -5.55 4.15 -5.54
N ASP A 20 -4.49 3.78 -6.26
CA ASP A 20 -4.61 3.30 -7.64
C ASP A 20 -5.48 2.02 -7.76
N CYS A 21 -5.62 1.23 -6.70
CA CYS A 21 -6.50 0.06 -6.74
C CYS A 21 -7.94 0.36 -6.33
N PHE A 22 -8.14 1.31 -5.42
CA PHE A 22 -9.37 1.40 -4.62
C PHE A 22 -10.03 2.77 -4.57
N ASP A 23 -9.43 3.80 -5.20
CA ASP A 23 -9.99 5.14 -5.22
C ASP A 23 -11.27 5.20 -6.08
N ASP A 24 -12.33 5.76 -5.49
CA ASP A 24 -13.70 5.71 -6.01
C ASP A 24 -13.92 6.68 -7.19
N PHE A 25 -12.96 7.57 -7.46
CA PHE A 25 -12.98 8.46 -8.62
C PHE A 25 -12.79 7.74 -9.97
N GLY A 26 -12.58 6.42 -9.97
CA GLY A 26 -12.80 5.55 -11.13
C GLY A 26 -11.78 5.65 -12.27
N SER A 27 -10.90 6.66 -12.27
CA SER A 27 -9.87 6.87 -13.28
C SER A 27 -8.57 6.09 -13.04
N ASN A 28 -8.31 5.66 -11.80
CA ASN A 28 -6.96 5.25 -11.40
C ASN A 28 -6.71 3.74 -11.33
N ARG A 29 -7.51 2.88 -12.00
CA ARG A 29 -7.27 1.41 -12.10
C ARG A 29 -6.04 1.02 -12.94
N ILE A 30 -4.99 1.81 -12.89
CA ILE A 30 -3.77 1.73 -13.69
C ILE A 30 -3.02 0.45 -13.32
N ASN A 31 -2.85 0.17 -12.03
CA ASN A 31 -2.05 -0.97 -11.58
C ASN A 31 -2.58 -2.33 -12.06
N VAL A 32 -3.90 -2.55 -12.00
CA VAL A 32 -4.52 -3.79 -12.48
C VAL A 32 -4.45 -3.90 -14.00
N LYS A 33 -4.68 -2.80 -14.73
CA LYS A 33 -4.66 -2.76 -16.20
C LYS A 33 -3.26 -2.93 -16.78
N GLU A 34 -2.26 -2.32 -16.15
CA GLU A 34 -0.86 -2.37 -16.57
C GLU A 34 -0.11 -3.59 -16.04
N GLY A 35 -0.70 -4.32 -15.10
CA GLY A 35 -0.09 -5.52 -14.53
C GLY A 35 1.11 -5.20 -13.66
N LYS A 36 1.09 -4.04 -12.98
CA LYS A 36 2.23 -3.61 -12.16
C LYS A 36 2.47 -4.57 -11.01
N CYS A 37 3.73 -4.77 -10.67
CA CYS A 37 4.10 -5.43 -9.42
C CYS A 37 3.93 -4.44 -8.25
N CYS A 38 2.68 -4.18 -7.88
CA CYS A 38 2.31 -3.24 -6.83
C CYS A 38 2.10 -3.93 -5.47
N TRP A 39 2.16 -3.17 -4.39
CA TRP A 39 2.01 -3.66 -3.02
C TRP A 39 0.71 -4.48 -2.85
N ILE A 40 -0.41 -3.98 -3.37
CA ILE A 40 -1.71 -4.67 -3.28
C ILE A 40 -1.69 -6.03 -3.98
N ALA A 41 -1.09 -6.12 -5.17
CA ALA A 41 -1.00 -7.37 -5.91
C ALA A 41 -0.14 -8.41 -5.18
N VAL A 42 1.02 -8.01 -4.67
CA VAL A 42 1.93 -8.90 -3.92
C VAL A 42 1.25 -9.40 -2.64
N GLN A 43 0.62 -8.51 -1.88
CA GLN A 43 -0.08 -8.88 -0.65
C GLN A 43 -1.28 -9.79 -0.93
N ALA A 44 -2.01 -9.57 -2.02
CA ALA A 44 -3.09 -10.44 -2.41
C ALA A 44 -2.58 -11.82 -2.81
N LEU A 45 -1.53 -11.92 -3.65
CA LEU A 45 -0.94 -13.19 -4.09
C LEU A 45 -0.51 -14.11 -2.93
N GLN A 46 -0.01 -13.52 -1.84
CA GLN A 46 0.35 -14.26 -0.62
C GLN A 46 -0.85 -14.89 0.10
N ARG A 47 -2.06 -14.36 -0.12
CA ARG A 47 -3.30 -14.74 0.57
C ARG A 47 -4.26 -15.55 -0.32
N MET A 48 -4.01 -15.59 -1.63
CA MET A 48 -4.86 -16.29 -2.59
C MET A 48 -4.83 -17.81 -2.43
N THR A 49 -5.98 -18.44 -2.59
CA THR A 49 -6.09 -19.88 -2.87
C THR A 49 -5.55 -20.21 -4.26
N ASN A 50 -5.31 -21.49 -4.55
CA ASN A 50 -4.85 -21.91 -5.88
C ASN A 50 -5.83 -21.51 -7.00
N GLU A 51 -7.13 -21.60 -6.77
CA GLU A 51 -8.17 -21.19 -7.73
C GLU A 51 -8.14 -19.67 -7.98
N GLN A 52 -7.96 -18.88 -6.92
CA GLN A 52 -7.82 -17.44 -7.03
C GLN A 52 -6.55 -17.06 -7.79
N LYS A 53 -5.43 -17.78 -7.60
CA LYS A 53 -4.18 -17.56 -8.35
C LYS A 53 -4.35 -17.79 -9.85
N VAL A 54 -4.99 -18.89 -10.24
CA VAL A 54 -5.27 -19.17 -11.67
C VAL A 54 -6.13 -18.05 -12.28
N THR A 55 -7.14 -17.59 -11.55
CA THR A 55 -7.98 -16.47 -11.98
C THR A 55 -7.18 -15.17 -12.06
N PHE A 56 -6.30 -14.91 -11.09
CA PHE A 56 -5.46 -13.73 -11.07
C PHE A 56 -4.51 -13.71 -12.27
N GLU A 57 -3.75 -14.78 -12.50
CA GLU A 57 -2.79 -14.90 -13.61
C GLU A 57 -3.45 -14.75 -14.98
N SER A 58 -4.69 -15.22 -15.14
CA SER A 58 -5.42 -15.13 -16.41
C SER A 58 -6.09 -13.77 -16.68
N ASN A 59 -6.13 -12.86 -15.69
CA ASN A 59 -6.89 -11.60 -15.80
C ASN A 59 -6.10 -10.36 -15.39
N TYR A 60 -5.01 -10.47 -14.63
CA TYR A 60 -4.20 -9.34 -14.20
C TYR A 60 -3.33 -8.81 -15.36
N GLY A 61 -3.21 -7.49 -15.49
CA GLY A 61 -2.45 -6.86 -16.59
C GLY A 61 -3.17 -6.85 -17.94
N ILE A 62 -4.47 -7.11 -17.94
CA ILE A 62 -5.29 -7.04 -19.15
C ILE A 62 -6.19 -5.80 -19.04
N CYS A 63 -6.03 -4.86 -19.98
CA CYS A 63 -6.88 -3.67 -20.08
C CYS A 63 -8.28 -4.05 -20.61
N ASN A 64 -9.08 -4.67 -19.75
CA ASN A 64 -10.43 -5.15 -20.03
C ASN A 64 -11.28 -5.12 -18.75
N GLU A 65 -12.48 -4.55 -18.85
CA GLU A 65 -13.36 -4.35 -17.69
C GLU A 65 -13.79 -5.65 -16.99
N ILE A 66 -13.95 -6.75 -17.74
CA ILE A 66 -14.32 -8.06 -17.18
C ILE A 66 -13.14 -8.64 -16.40
N CYS A 67 -11.92 -8.50 -16.94
CA CYS A 67 -10.70 -8.91 -16.27
C CYS A 67 -10.49 -8.11 -14.98
N GLU A 68 -10.61 -6.78 -15.05
CA GLU A 68 -10.54 -5.89 -13.87
C GLU A 68 -11.55 -6.27 -12.79
N LYS A 69 -12.80 -6.55 -13.19
CA LYS A 69 -13.85 -6.95 -12.25
C LYS A 69 -13.49 -8.23 -11.50
N LYS A 70 -12.94 -9.24 -12.19
CA LYS A 70 -12.50 -10.50 -11.55
C LYS A 70 -11.37 -10.27 -10.55
N ILE A 71 -10.39 -9.43 -10.89
CA ILE A 71 -9.31 -9.08 -9.95
C ILE A 71 -9.87 -8.36 -8.72
N ARG A 72 -10.82 -7.44 -8.91
CA ARG A 72 -11.47 -6.74 -7.81
C ARG A 72 -12.25 -7.69 -6.90
N GLU A 73 -13.00 -8.63 -7.46
CA GLU A 73 -13.71 -9.64 -6.66
C GLU A 73 -12.75 -10.49 -5.82
N ILE A 74 -11.54 -10.78 -6.32
CA ILE A 74 -10.49 -11.44 -5.52
C ILE A 74 -10.06 -10.52 -4.38
N TYR A 75 -9.74 -9.25 -4.66
CA TYR A 75 -9.31 -8.30 -3.64
C TYR A 75 -10.37 -8.03 -2.55
N GLU A 76 -11.65 -7.97 -2.93
CA GLU A 76 -12.78 -7.85 -2.00
C GLU A 76 -12.89 -9.10 -1.12
N LYS A 77 -12.84 -10.30 -1.70
CA LYS A 77 -12.90 -11.58 -0.95
C LYS A 77 -11.72 -11.74 0.01
N LEU A 78 -10.55 -11.23 -0.35
CA LEU A 78 -9.35 -11.24 0.51
C LEU A 78 -9.32 -10.09 1.51
N ASN A 79 -10.32 -9.20 1.49
CA ASN A 79 -10.44 -8.04 2.35
C ASN A 79 -9.20 -7.12 2.29
N MET A 80 -8.69 -6.87 1.08
CA MET A 80 -7.42 -6.16 0.87
C MET A 80 -7.44 -4.72 1.39
N ARG A 81 -8.61 -4.07 1.49
CA ARG A 81 -8.73 -2.75 2.13
C ARG A 81 -8.34 -2.81 3.60
N ASN A 82 -8.85 -3.77 4.35
CA ASN A 82 -8.48 -3.90 5.77
C ASN A 82 -7.02 -4.34 5.93
N VAL A 83 -6.49 -5.15 5.02
CA VAL A 83 -5.06 -5.52 5.02
C VAL A 83 -4.18 -4.28 4.89
N PHE A 84 -4.52 -3.35 4.00
CA PHE A 84 -3.79 -2.09 3.86
C PHE A 84 -3.95 -1.19 5.10
N ILE A 85 -5.16 -1.02 5.63
CA ILE A 85 -5.41 -0.18 6.81
C ILE A 85 -4.58 -0.66 8.02
N GLU A 86 -4.55 -1.96 8.28
CA GLU A 86 -3.75 -2.51 9.38
C GLU A 86 -2.24 -2.34 9.13
N PHE A 87 -1.78 -2.54 7.89
CA PHE A 87 -0.39 -2.27 7.51
C PHE A 87 -0.02 -0.80 7.73
N GLU A 88 -0.80 0.15 7.21
CA GLU A 88 -0.55 1.60 7.35
C GLU A 88 -0.47 2.01 8.82
N LYS A 89 -1.35 1.46 9.66
CA LYS A 89 -1.37 1.71 11.10
C LYS A 89 -0.10 1.20 11.78
N LEU A 90 0.30 -0.05 11.51
CA LEU A 90 1.47 -0.66 12.13
C LEU A 90 2.77 0.02 11.69
N GLU A 91 2.90 0.33 10.40
CA GLU A 91 4.05 1.05 9.85
C GLU A 91 4.15 2.46 10.46
N ASN A 92 3.04 3.18 10.60
CA ASN A 92 3.04 4.48 11.25
C ASN A 92 3.51 4.42 12.71
N ILE A 93 3.15 3.37 13.46
CA ILE A 93 3.60 3.18 14.84
C ILE A 93 5.11 2.94 14.85
N ASP A 94 5.60 1.98 14.05
CA ASP A 94 7.03 1.63 13.97
C ASP A 94 7.89 2.83 13.54
N ILE A 95 7.47 3.58 12.53
CA ILE A 95 8.17 4.78 12.05
C ILE A 95 8.28 5.82 13.18
N LYS A 96 7.20 6.08 13.91
CA LYS A 96 7.19 7.04 15.03
C LYS A 96 8.12 6.61 16.16
N GLU A 97 8.11 5.33 16.52
CA GLU A 97 9.00 4.78 17.53
C GLU A 97 10.48 4.92 17.12
N GLN A 98 10.81 4.60 15.86
CA GLN A 98 12.18 4.74 15.36
C GLN A 98 12.65 6.20 15.32
N ILE A 99 11.77 7.16 15.01
CA ILE A 99 12.09 8.60 15.08
C ILE A 99 12.42 9.02 16.51
N VAL A 100 11.63 8.59 17.49
CA VAL A 100 11.88 8.88 18.92
C VAL A 100 13.20 8.26 19.38
N MET A 101 13.47 7.01 19.00
CA MET A 101 14.75 6.35 19.30
C MET A 101 15.93 7.11 18.70
N PHE A 102 15.80 7.57 17.46
CA PHE A 102 16.83 8.37 16.80
C PHE A 102 17.05 9.72 17.51
N ALA A 103 15.99 10.40 17.95
CA ALA A 103 16.08 11.63 18.73
C ALA A 103 16.81 11.46 20.06
N ASN A 104 16.63 10.32 20.72
CA ASN A 104 17.29 10.02 21.99
C ASN A 104 18.80 9.74 21.81
N GLN A 105 19.20 9.27 20.63
CA GLN A 105 20.58 8.88 20.32
C GLN A 105 21.39 9.98 19.62
N SER A 106 20.72 10.83 18.87
CA SER A 106 21.31 11.95 18.14
C SER A 106 20.78 13.23 18.76
N LYS A 107 21.64 14.18 19.16
CA LYS A 107 21.22 15.49 19.73
C LYS A 107 20.52 16.39 18.69
N ILE A 108 19.80 15.81 17.76
CA ILE A 108 19.12 16.41 16.62
C ILE A 108 17.66 16.57 17.00
N ASP A 109 17.12 17.76 16.74
CA ASP A 109 15.68 17.99 16.83
C ASP A 109 14.96 17.18 15.72
N VAL A 110 14.10 16.26 16.13
CA VAL A 110 13.32 15.41 15.22
C VAL A 110 11.95 15.98 14.89
N SER A 111 11.57 17.14 15.43
CA SER A 111 10.31 17.82 15.11
C SER A 111 10.08 17.97 13.59
N PRO A 112 11.10 18.26 12.75
CA PRO A 112 10.94 18.30 11.30
C PRO A 112 10.53 16.97 10.67
N PHE A 113 10.84 15.81 11.26
CA PHE A 113 10.45 14.51 10.71
C PHE A 113 8.93 14.35 10.73
N PHE A 114 8.27 14.79 11.79
CA PHE A 114 6.81 14.72 11.89
C PHE A 114 6.13 15.64 10.87
N PHE A 115 6.70 16.81 10.60
CA PHE A 115 6.24 17.69 9.53
C PHE A 115 6.35 17.02 8.13
N LEU A 116 7.42 16.26 7.89
CA LEU A 116 7.62 15.55 6.62
C LEU A 116 6.71 14.32 6.47
N LEU A 117 6.22 13.75 7.57
CA LEU A 117 5.27 12.62 7.57
C LEU A 117 3.81 13.04 7.38
N ASP A 118 3.48 14.27 7.76
CA ASP A 118 2.11 14.80 7.74
C ASP A 118 1.40 14.66 6.37
N PRO A 119 2.04 14.96 5.22
CA PRO A 119 1.43 14.77 3.91
C PRO A 119 1.05 13.31 3.61
N ILE A 120 1.87 12.35 4.05
CA ILE A 120 1.64 10.92 3.82
C ILE A 120 0.40 10.46 4.58
N ASN A 121 0.20 10.98 5.79
CA ASN A 121 -0.92 10.62 6.66
C ASN A 121 -2.25 11.30 6.30
N LYS A 122 -2.22 12.43 5.57
CA LYS A 122 -3.43 13.22 5.25
C LYS A 122 -4.16 12.82 3.97
N ILE A 123 -3.60 11.94 3.14
CA ILE A 123 -4.20 11.56 1.85
C ILE A 123 -5.50 10.72 2.00
N THR A 124 -5.90 10.33 3.21
CA THR A 124 -7.04 9.42 3.47
C THR A 124 -8.24 10.05 4.22
N HIS A 125 -8.37 11.37 4.25
CA HIS A 125 -9.57 12.07 4.77
C HIS A 125 -10.21 12.98 3.73
#